data_AF-A0A1S3K9D8-F1
#
_entry.id   AF-A0A1S3K9D8-F1
#
_cell.length_a   1.000
_cell.length_b   1.000
_cell.length_c   1.000
_cell.angle_alpha   90.00
_cell.angle_beta   90.00
_cell.angle_gamma   90.00
#
_symmetry.space_group_name_H-M   'P 1'
#
loop_
_entity.id
_entity.type
_entity.pdbx_description
1 polymer ?
#
loop_
_entity_poly.entity_id
_entity_poly.type
_entity_poly.pdbx_seq_one_letter_code
_entity_poly.pdbx_strand_id
1 'polypeptide(L)'
;MGLLFCPSLALTMMTCVFLIQKQLSQTCECEPDSCYNNGTCEEKADDPSGFQCSCPSDFFGERCELSECQLNNCWNGATCVLNTTNSVSSCICPKGYHGTWCKKAKCGENATCYDTFRFKPLPENNENCDIEFNQRCL
;
A
#
# COMPACT_ATOMS: atom_id res chain seq x y z
N MET A 1 -6.63 -27.93 -10.65
CA MET A 1 -5.16 -28.10 -10.66
C MET A 1 -4.74 -28.12 -12.11
N GLY A 2 -4.65 -26.98 -12.79
CA GLY A 2 -3.56 -26.02 -12.64
C GLY A 2 -2.56 -26.29 -13.78
N LEU A 3 -2.83 -25.74 -14.97
CA LEU A 3 -1.91 -25.80 -16.11
C LEU A 3 -1.32 -24.40 -16.30
N LEU A 4 -0.18 -24.16 -15.66
CA LEU A 4 0.73 -23.08 -16.03
C LEU A 4 1.55 -23.60 -17.22
N PHE A 5 1.26 -23.09 -18.42
CA PHE A 5 2.14 -23.25 -19.57
C PHE A 5 2.50 -21.86 -20.11
N CYS A 6 3.70 -21.40 -19.77
CA CYS A 6 4.45 -20.50 -20.64
C CYS A 6 5.34 -21.40 -21.51
N PRO A 7 5.00 -21.70 -22.76
CA PRO A 7 5.78 -22.63 -23.56
C PRO A 7 7.07 -21.94 -24.00
N SER A 8 8.16 -22.35 -23.37
CA SER A 8 9.52 -22.13 -23.85
C SER A 8 9.71 -22.84 -25.19
N LEU A 9 10.22 -22.11 -26.19
CA LEU A 9 11.14 -22.56 -27.25
C LEU A 9 11.07 -24.04 -27.65
N ALA A 10 10.33 -24.37 -28.71
CA ALA A 10 10.64 -25.54 -29.53
C ALA A 10 10.04 -25.41 -30.94
N LEU A 11 10.93 -25.28 -31.93
CA LEU A 11 10.78 -25.59 -33.36
C LEU A 11 9.58 -24.92 -34.07
N THR A 12 9.76 -23.95 -34.97
CA THR A 12 10.17 -24.25 -36.35
C THR A 12 10.83 -23.04 -37.04
N MET A 13 12.09 -23.22 -37.42
CA MET A 13 12.73 -22.51 -38.54
C MET A 13 12.10 -23.02 -39.85
N MET A 14 11.86 -22.14 -40.83
CA MET A 14 11.12 -22.33 -42.12
C MET A 14 9.69 -21.79 -41.99
N THR A 15 9.39 -20.53 -42.29
CA THR A 15 9.48 -19.95 -43.64
C THR A 15 9.78 -18.45 -43.61
N CYS A 16 10.73 -18.02 -44.44
CA CYS A 16 10.98 -16.61 -44.76
C CYS A 16 9.79 -15.95 -45.48
N VAL A 17 9.59 -14.66 -45.19
CA VAL A 17 8.83 -13.64 -45.96
C VAL A 17 7.32 -13.56 -45.70
N PHE A 18 6.91 -12.68 -44.78
CA PHE A 18 5.98 -11.57 -45.05
C PHE A 18 6.25 -10.41 -44.06
N LEU A 19 7.18 -9.56 -44.49
CA LEU A 19 7.27 -8.11 -44.27
C LEU A 19 7.15 -7.53 -42.84
N ILE A 20 8.29 -7.00 -42.38
CA ILE A 20 8.48 -6.00 -41.32
C ILE A 20 8.21 -6.53 -39.90
N GLN A 21 9.29 -7.03 -39.30
CA GLN A 21 9.59 -7.10 -37.87
C GLN A 21 8.55 -6.49 -36.90
N LYS A 22 7.37 -7.11 -36.72
CA LYS A 22 6.76 -7.10 -35.38
C LYS A 22 7.48 -8.18 -34.59
N GLN A 23 8.73 -7.87 -34.23
CA GLN A 23 9.43 -8.66 -33.22
C GLN A 23 8.56 -8.64 -31.97
N LEU A 24 8.10 -9.83 -31.56
CA LEU A 24 8.11 -10.24 -30.16
C LEU A 24 7.36 -9.31 -29.19
N SER A 25 6.05 -9.15 -29.31
CA SER A 25 5.26 -8.57 -28.22
C SER A 25 4.44 -9.68 -27.55
N GLN A 26 5.05 -10.41 -26.62
CA GLN A 26 4.28 -11.10 -25.57
C GLN A 26 3.73 -10.01 -24.64
N THR A 27 2.78 -9.22 -25.12
CA THR A 27 2.02 -8.29 -24.29
C THR A 27 1.03 -9.13 -23.52
N CYS A 28 1.22 -9.27 -22.22
CA CYS A 28 0.15 -9.79 -21.37
C CYS A 28 -0.99 -8.77 -21.44
N GLU A 29 -2.09 -9.13 -22.07
CA GLU A 29 -3.29 -8.28 -22.13
C GLU A 29 -3.89 -8.18 -20.72
N CYS A 30 -4.85 -7.26 -20.54
CA CYS A 30 -5.59 -7.17 -19.30
C CYS A 30 -6.51 -8.38 -19.11
N GLU A 31 -6.01 -9.41 -18.43
CA GLU A 31 -6.77 -10.57 -17.98
C GLU A 31 -7.41 -10.30 -16.61
N PRO A 32 -8.46 -11.07 -16.23
CA PRO A 32 -9.18 -10.86 -14.96
C PRO A 32 -8.30 -10.87 -13.71
N ASP A 33 -7.18 -11.60 -13.73
CA ASP A 33 -6.25 -11.71 -12.61
C ASP A 33 -5.01 -10.81 -12.76
N SER A 34 -4.91 -9.98 -13.81
CA SER A 34 -3.73 -9.14 -14.07
C SER A 34 -3.42 -8.18 -12.91
N CYS A 35 -4.44 -7.65 -12.25
CA CYS A 35 -4.32 -6.79 -11.07
C CYS A 35 -5.06 -7.38 -9.86
N TYR A 36 -4.38 -7.45 -8.72
CA TYR A 36 -4.95 -7.92 -7.45
C TYR A 36 -5.67 -6.81 -6.70
N ASN A 37 -6.38 -7.19 -5.63
CA ASN A 37 -6.97 -6.27 -4.66
C ASN A 37 -7.78 -5.13 -5.28
N ASN A 38 -8.64 -5.47 -6.26
CA ASN A 38 -9.52 -4.54 -6.95
C ASN A 38 -8.76 -3.42 -7.71
N GLY A 39 -7.53 -3.69 -8.14
CA GLY A 39 -6.76 -2.86 -9.07
C GLY A 39 -7.39 -2.82 -10.46
N THR A 40 -7.26 -1.67 -11.12
CA THR A 40 -7.73 -1.48 -12.50
C THR A 40 -6.59 -1.75 -13.46
N CYS A 41 -6.81 -2.65 -14.42
CA CYS A 41 -5.84 -2.93 -15.47
C CYS A 41 -6.03 -1.97 -16.65
N GLU A 42 -4.93 -1.38 -17.12
CA GLU A 42 -4.87 -0.55 -18.34
C GLU A 42 -3.83 -1.11 -19.31
N GLU A 43 -4.21 -1.35 -20.55
CA GLU A 43 -3.27 -1.78 -21.59
C GLU A 43 -2.28 -0.64 -21.90
N LYS A 44 -0.99 -0.96 -21.89
CA LYS A 44 0.09 -0.02 -22.21
C LYS A 44 1.11 -0.69 -23.10
N ALA A 45 0.97 -0.48 -24.41
CA ALA A 45 1.85 -1.04 -25.42
C ALA A 45 3.32 -0.59 -25.29
N ASP A 46 3.56 0.55 -24.62
CA ASP A 46 4.90 1.08 -24.35
C ASP A 46 5.52 0.53 -23.06
N ASP A 47 4.76 -0.21 -22.26
CA ASP A 47 5.25 -0.87 -21.04
C ASP A 47 5.84 -2.26 -21.39
N PRO A 48 7.00 -2.66 -20.84
CA PRO A 48 7.57 -3.98 -21.07
C PRO A 48 6.64 -5.15 -20.75
N SER A 49 5.71 -4.97 -19.80
CA SER A 49 4.71 -5.97 -19.40
C SER A 49 3.46 -5.95 -20.29
N GLY A 50 3.27 -4.91 -21.11
CA GLY A 50 2.13 -4.73 -22.02
C GLY A 50 0.86 -4.19 -21.38
N PHE A 51 0.83 -4.08 -20.05
CA PHE A 51 -0.25 -3.52 -19.25
C PHE A 51 0.30 -2.87 -17.98
N GLN A 52 -0.49 -2.01 -17.36
CA GLN A 52 -0.17 -1.40 -16.07
C GLN A 52 -1.38 -1.48 -15.15
N CYS A 53 -1.14 -1.83 -13.87
CA CYS A 53 -2.17 -1.79 -12.84
C CYS A 53 -2.21 -0.42 -12.15
N SER A 54 -3.41 0.14 -12.05
CA SER A 54 -3.72 1.26 -11.18
C SER A 54 -4.27 0.71 -9.86
N CYS A 55 -3.50 0.86 -8.78
CA CYS A 55 -3.86 0.28 -7.48
C CYS A 55 -4.79 1.20 -6.68
N PRO A 56 -5.79 0.64 -5.99
CA PRO A 56 -6.56 1.39 -5.00
C PRO A 56 -5.67 1.80 -3.83
N SER A 57 -6.16 2.79 -3.07
CA SER A 57 -5.46 3.29 -1.88
C SER A 57 -5.11 2.16 -0.92
N ASP A 58 -3.89 2.21 -0.38
CA ASP A 58 -3.29 1.23 0.55
C ASP A 58 -2.80 -0.09 -0.08
N PHE A 59 -2.77 -0.18 -1.41
CA PHE A 59 -2.17 -1.30 -2.15
C PHE A 59 -1.04 -0.82 -3.07
N PHE A 60 -0.05 -1.68 -3.23
CA PHE A 60 1.20 -1.39 -3.95
C PHE A 60 1.71 -2.63 -4.68
N GLY A 61 2.78 -2.44 -5.45
CA GLY A 61 3.36 -3.47 -6.30
C GLY A 61 2.93 -3.30 -7.75
N GLU A 62 3.59 -4.03 -8.65
CA GLU A 62 3.31 -3.95 -10.10
C GLU A 62 1.89 -4.42 -10.42
N ARG A 63 1.36 -5.34 -9.61
CA ARG A 63 0.03 -5.93 -9.75
C ARG A 63 -0.85 -5.69 -8.55
N CYS A 64 -0.54 -4.68 -7.72
CA CYS A 64 -1.27 -4.38 -6.49
C CYS A 64 -1.31 -5.53 -5.47
N GLU A 65 -0.28 -6.38 -5.47
CA GLU A 65 -0.16 -7.59 -4.64
C GLU A 65 0.26 -7.31 -3.19
N LEU A 66 0.81 -6.12 -2.93
CA LEU A 66 1.26 -5.68 -1.61
C LEU A 66 0.21 -4.79 -0.96
N SER A 67 0.01 -4.94 0.34
CA SER A 67 -0.85 -4.10 1.15
C SER A 67 -0.07 -3.42 2.27
N GLU A 68 -0.60 -2.33 2.81
CA GLU A 68 -0.01 -1.63 3.97
C GLU A 68 0.17 -2.54 5.21
N CYS A 69 -0.66 -3.56 5.36
CA CYS A 69 -0.51 -4.55 6.43
C CYS A 69 0.74 -5.41 6.26
N GLN A 70 1.12 -5.76 5.03
CA GLN A 70 2.36 -6.52 4.78
C GLN A 70 3.61 -5.66 5.00
N LEU A 71 3.47 -4.34 4.86
CA LEU A 71 4.53 -3.37 5.16
C LEU A 71 4.69 -3.08 6.66
N ASN A 72 3.83 -3.67 7.52
CA ASN A 72 3.82 -3.45 8.97
C ASN A 72 3.68 -1.97 9.36
N ASN A 73 2.86 -1.22 8.64
CA ASN A 73 2.71 0.22 8.87
C ASN A 73 1.83 0.60 10.07
N CYS A 74 1.28 -0.36 10.81
CA CYS A 74 0.57 -0.12 12.08
C CYS A 74 1.54 -0.05 13.27
N TRP A 75 1.57 1.08 13.98
CA TRP A 75 2.52 1.33 15.08
C TRP A 75 1.93 1.04 16.45
N ASN A 76 2.81 1.04 17.46
CA ASN A 76 2.43 0.97 18.87
C ASN A 76 1.59 -0.26 19.26
N GLY A 77 1.85 -1.41 18.61
CA GLY A 77 1.13 -2.65 18.86
C GLY A 77 -0.27 -2.70 18.24
N ALA A 78 -0.58 -1.81 17.29
CA ALA A 78 -1.83 -1.84 16.57
C ALA A 78 -1.97 -3.07 15.67
N THR A 79 -3.20 -3.55 15.53
CA THR A 79 -3.54 -4.69 14.67
C THR A 79 -3.98 -4.19 13.31
N CYS A 80 -3.32 -4.63 12.25
CA CYS A 80 -3.73 -4.29 10.88
C CYS A 80 -4.90 -5.17 10.43
N VAL A 81 -5.91 -4.57 9.79
CA VAL A 81 -7.06 -5.27 9.23
C VAL A 81 -7.22 -4.90 7.75
N LEU A 82 -7.39 -5.92 6.92
CA LEU A 82 -7.68 -5.80 5.50
C LEU A 82 -9.17 -5.99 5.26
N ASN A 83 -9.81 -4.96 4.72
CA ASN A 83 -11.18 -5.08 4.23
C ASN A 83 -11.15 -5.52 2.76
N THR A 84 -11.40 -6.80 2.52
CA THR A 84 -11.37 -7.42 1.19
C THR A 84 -12.48 -6.93 0.27
N THR A 85 -13.59 -6.41 0.81
CA THR A 85 -14.73 -5.95 0.02
C THR A 85 -14.44 -4.63 -0.69
N ASN A 86 -13.72 -3.73 -0.02
CA ASN A 86 -13.41 -2.40 -0.57
C ASN A 86 -11.92 -2.24 -0.91
N SER A 87 -11.10 -3.26 -0.69
CA SER A 87 -9.64 -3.19 -0.82
C SER A 87 -9.09 -1.97 -0.10
N VAL A 88 -9.39 -1.87 1.20
CA VAL A 88 -8.89 -0.83 2.10
C VAL A 88 -8.21 -1.49 3.28
N SER A 89 -7.05 -0.96 3.67
CA SER A 89 -6.36 -1.39 4.88
C SER A 89 -6.64 -0.40 6.03
N SER A 90 -6.67 -0.87 7.26
CA SER A 90 -6.75 0.04 8.41
C SER A 90 -6.09 -0.55 9.64
N CYS A 91 -5.68 0.30 10.58
CA CYS A 91 -5.13 -0.12 11.85
C CYS A 91 -6.16 0.02 12.97
N ILE A 92 -6.35 -1.05 13.74
CA ILE A 92 -7.06 -1.00 15.01
C ILE A 92 -6.07 -0.53 16.08
N CYS A 93 -6.23 0.72 16.50
CA CYS A 93 -5.35 1.34 17.49
C CYS A 93 -5.63 0.82 18.91
N PRO A 94 -4.58 0.48 19.68
CA PRO A 94 -4.72 0.23 21.10
C PRO A 94 -5.15 1.49 21.85
N LYS A 95 -5.60 1.31 23.09
CA LYS A 95 -5.95 2.41 23.98
C LYS A 95 -4.79 3.41 24.09
N GLY A 96 -5.10 4.71 24.03
CA GLY A 96 -4.13 5.79 24.08
C GLY A 96 -3.38 6.09 22.77
N TYR A 97 -3.74 5.47 21.64
CA TYR A 97 -3.17 5.78 20.32
C TYR A 97 -4.26 6.13 19.30
N HIS A 98 -3.88 6.88 18.25
CA HIS A 98 -4.80 7.30 17.19
C HIS A 98 -4.09 7.67 15.87
N GLY A 99 -4.90 7.98 14.85
CA GLY A 99 -4.48 8.25 13.47
C GLY A 99 -4.49 6.98 12.61
N THR A 100 -4.40 7.15 11.28
CA THR A 100 -4.50 6.05 10.29
C THR A 100 -3.58 4.87 10.60
N TRP A 101 -2.35 5.18 11.05
CA TRP A 101 -1.29 4.23 11.34
C TRP A 101 -1.01 4.03 12.84
N CYS A 102 -1.88 4.58 13.71
CA CYS A 102 -1.75 4.55 15.16
C CYS A 102 -0.41 5.09 15.71
N LYS A 103 0.24 5.99 14.95
CA LYS A 103 1.52 6.62 15.32
C LYS A 103 1.39 7.66 16.43
N LYS A 104 0.24 8.31 16.53
CA LYS A 104 0.03 9.43 17.47
C LYS A 104 -0.47 8.89 18.80
N ALA A 105 0.19 9.26 19.89
CA ALA A 105 -0.27 8.98 21.24
C ALA A 105 -1.21 10.09 21.73
N LYS A 106 -2.23 9.70 22.50
CA LYS A 106 -3.17 10.63 23.13
C LYS A 106 -2.58 11.17 24.43
N CYS A 107 -2.69 12.47 24.61
CA CYS A 107 -2.31 13.11 25.87
C CYS A 107 -3.16 12.65 27.04
N GLY A 108 -2.54 12.51 28.21
CA GLY A 108 -3.20 11.99 29.42
C GLY A 108 -3.34 10.46 29.44
N GLU A 109 -2.99 9.78 28.35
CA GLU A 109 -2.88 8.32 28.28
C GLU A 109 -1.42 7.89 28.04
N ASN A 110 -0.99 7.82 26.78
CA ASN A 110 0.35 7.35 26.39
C ASN A 110 1.29 8.49 25.94
N ALA A 111 0.85 9.74 26.04
CA ALA A 111 1.64 10.94 25.83
C ALA A 111 1.39 11.93 26.96
N THR A 112 2.33 12.85 27.13
CA THR A 112 2.26 13.93 28.13
C THR A 112 2.26 15.28 27.44
N CYS A 113 1.59 16.27 28.02
CA CYS A 113 1.72 17.64 27.55
C CYS A 113 3.08 18.20 27.96
N TYR A 114 3.79 18.76 26.99
CA TYR A 114 5.04 19.48 27.19
C TYR A 114 4.86 20.95 26.83
N ASP A 115 5.33 21.84 27.69
CA ASP A 115 5.52 23.26 27.37
C ASP A 115 6.78 23.37 26.50
N THR A 116 6.61 23.75 25.23
CA THR A 116 7.72 23.83 24.26
C THR A 116 8.63 25.05 24.46
N PHE A 117 8.22 26.04 25.26
CA PHE A 117 9.05 27.19 25.60
C PHE A 117 9.92 26.90 26.83
N ARG A 118 9.35 26.22 27.83
CA ARG A 118 10.05 25.85 29.08
C ARG A 118 10.69 24.46 29.03
N PHE A 119 10.43 23.69 27.97
CA PHE A 119 10.88 22.31 27.78
C PHE A 119 10.60 21.41 28.98
N LYS A 120 9.46 21.62 29.63
CA LYS A 120 9.08 20.92 30.86
C LYS A 120 7.77 20.17 30.66
N PRO A 121 7.66 18.91 31.14
CA PRO A 121 6.40 18.22 31.18
C PRO A 121 5.44 18.92 32.16
N LEU A 122 4.18 19.01 31.77
CA LEU A 122 3.13 19.57 32.62
C LEU A 122 2.66 18.50 33.61
N PRO A 123 2.38 18.89 34.87
CA PRO A 123 2.03 17.95 35.93
C PRO A 123 0.61 17.38 35.82
N GLU A 124 -0.24 17.93 34.95
CA GLU A 124 -1.61 17.46 34.74
C GLU A 124 -1.69 16.52 33.53
N ASN A 125 -2.47 15.45 33.69
CA ASN A 125 -2.91 14.55 32.61
C ASN A 125 -3.93 15.27 31.71
N ASN A 126 -3.56 16.44 31.21
CA ASN A 126 -4.42 17.24 30.38
C ASN A 126 -4.55 16.56 29.02
N GLU A 127 -5.75 16.05 28.73
CA GLU A 127 -6.09 15.44 27.45
C GLU A 127 -6.05 16.45 26.28
N ASN A 128 -6.14 17.75 26.58
CA ASN A 128 -6.12 18.85 25.64
C ASN A 128 -5.03 19.88 26.00
N CYS A 129 -3.79 19.64 25.55
CA CYS A 129 -2.71 20.62 25.70
C CYS A 129 -3.14 21.98 25.13
N ASP A 130 -2.90 23.04 25.90
CA ASP A 130 -3.29 24.38 25.52
C ASP A 130 -2.30 24.98 24.51
N ILE A 131 -2.74 25.11 23.27
CA ILE A 131 -1.93 25.68 22.18
C ILE A 131 -1.60 27.16 22.41
N GLU A 132 -2.42 27.92 23.16
CA GLU A 132 -2.16 29.33 23.47
C GLU A 132 -0.94 29.49 24.38
N PHE A 133 -0.65 28.49 25.20
CA PHE A 133 0.53 28.42 26.05
C PHE A 133 1.69 27.60 25.44
N ASN A 134 1.70 27.39 24.11
CA ASN A 134 2.73 26.63 23.40
C ASN A 134 2.92 25.18 23.91
N GLN A 135 1.83 24.52 24.29
CA GLN A 135 1.86 23.14 24.78
C GLN A 135 1.68 22.14 23.63
N ARG A 136 2.36 20.99 23.68
CA ARG A 136 2.25 19.91 22.68
C ARG A 136 2.22 18.53 23.32
N CYS A 137 1.51 17.60 22.69
CA CYS A 137 1.55 16.18 23.04
C CYS A 137 2.83 15.52 22.52
N LEU A 138 3.63 14.97 23.44
CA LEU A 138 4.82 14.18 23.15
C LEU A 138 4.84 12.89 23.97
#